data_AF-A0A087T2U6-F1
#
_entry.id   AF-A0A087T2U6-F1
#
_cell.length_a   1.000
_cell.length_b   1.000
_cell.length_c   1.000
_cell.angle_alpha   90.00
_cell.angle_beta   90.00
_cell.angle_gamma   90.00
#
_symmetry.space_group_name_H-M   'P 1'
#
loop_
_entity.id
_entity.type
_entity.pdbx_description
1 polymer ?
#
loop_
_entity_poly.entity_id
_entity_poly.type
_entity_poly.pdbx_seq_one_letter_code
_entity_poly.pdbx_strand_id
1 'polypeptide(L)'
;MSKEDIFENFRYTWLKDNRHIQKERDMEVVEDLFPTGTRIILEKALTSANYTCIVHAPSVSKRDTSYITVLNAKEMSSSTCSAENSHGIHWKITASGARDIQNCPSGYTGYVHRYCIVGS
;
A
#
# COMPACT_ATOMS: atom_id res chain seq x y z
N MET A 1 8.60 -32.06 -10.51
CA MET A 1 8.54 -30.84 -9.68
C MET A 1 7.14 -30.80 -9.11
N SER A 2 7.01 -31.02 -7.80
CA SER A 2 5.71 -31.07 -7.14
C SER A 2 5.19 -29.63 -6.94
N LYS A 3 3.90 -29.45 -6.65
CA LYS A 3 3.35 -28.10 -6.40
C LYS A 3 3.89 -27.54 -5.08
N GLU A 4 4.35 -28.42 -4.21
CA GLU A 4 4.87 -28.17 -2.87
C GLU A 4 6.27 -27.54 -2.91
N ASP A 5 7.09 -27.85 -3.93
CA ASP A 5 8.43 -27.29 -4.12
C ASP A 5 8.43 -25.78 -4.48
N ILE A 6 7.27 -25.21 -4.84
CA ILE A 6 7.13 -23.80 -5.26
C ILE A 6 6.98 -22.86 -4.03
N PHE A 7 6.54 -23.39 -2.88
CA PHE A 7 6.22 -22.60 -1.69
C PHE A 7 7.41 -22.41 -0.75
N GLU A 8 8.53 -23.09 -0.97
CA GLU A 8 9.45 -23.38 0.14
C GLU A 8 10.59 -22.40 0.41
N ASN A 9 10.75 -21.26 -0.29
CA ASN A 9 11.89 -20.38 0.02
C ASN A 9 11.66 -18.87 -0.18
N PHE A 10 10.44 -18.38 0.00
CA PHE A 10 10.23 -16.92 0.06
C PHE A 10 10.21 -16.44 1.51
N ARG A 11 11.07 -15.46 1.82
CA ARG A 11 11.01 -14.71 3.08
C ARG A 11 10.64 -13.27 2.79
N TYR A 12 9.86 -12.69 3.69
CA TYR A 12 9.37 -11.34 3.53
C TYR A 12 9.96 -10.42 4.59
N THR A 13 10.26 -9.18 4.23
CA THR A 13 10.72 -8.15 5.16
C THR A 13 9.99 -6.85 4.87
N TRP A 14 9.45 -6.23 5.91
CA TRP A 14 8.84 -4.91 5.84
C TRP A 14 9.73 -3.87 6.50
N LEU A 15 9.88 -2.74 5.80
CA LEU A 15 10.56 -1.56 6.31
C LEU A 15 9.62 -0.35 6.31
N LYS A 16 9.73 0.49 7.34
CA LYS A 16 9.19 1.85 7.41
C LYS A 16 10.35 2.83 7.37
N ASP A 17 10.39 3.71 6.37
CA ASP A 17 11.48 4.67 6.15
C ASP A 17 12.87 4.01 6.23
N ASN A 18 13.02 2.89 5.51
CA ASN A 18 14.22 2.04 5.46
C ASN A 18 14.65 1.41 6.80
N ARG A 19 13.80 1.41 7.82
CA ARG A 19 14.03 0.75 9.12
C ARG A 19 13.10 -0.45 9.29
N HIS A 20 13.60 -1.51 9.89
CA HIS A 20 12.77 -2.69 10.22
C HIS A 20 11.65 -2.31 11.16
N ILE A 21 10.44 -2.78 10.83
CA ILE A 21 9.28 -2.69 11.72
C ILE A 21 9.49 -3.65 12.88
N GLN A 22 9.30 -3.15 14.09
CA GLN A 22 9.51 -3.86 15.33
C GLN A 22 8.20 -3.95 16.10
N LYS A 23 7.71 -5.17 16.28
CA LYS A 23 6.42 -5.47 16.88
C LYS A 23 6.24 -4.85 18.27
N GLU A 24 7.32 -4.66 19.02
CA GLU A 24 7.30 -4.13 20.39
C GLU A 24 7.18 -2.61 20.45
N ARG A 25 7.49 -1.90 19.35
CA ARG A 25 7.62 -0.43 19.33
C ARG A 25 6.72 0.25 18.32
N ASP A 26 6.39 -0.45 17.25
CA ASP A 26 5.64 0.07 16.14
C ASP A 26 4.16 -0.35 16.24
N MET A 27 3.25 0.48 15.72
CA MET A 27 1.81 0.18 15.68
C MET A 27 1.44 -0.63 14.43
N GLU A 28 2.41 -0.83 13.54
CA GLU A 28 2.27 -1.60 12.33
C GLU A 28 2.36 -3.09 12.62
N VAL A 29 1.36 -3.84 12.15
CA VAL A 29 1.31 -5.29 12.29
C VAL A 29 1.70 -5.92 10.97
N VAL A 30 2.72 -6.78 10.99
CA VAL A 30 3.13 -7.57 9.84
C VAL A 30 2.58 -8.98 10.01
N GLU A 31 1.91 -9.49 8.97
CA GLU A 31 1.36 -10.83 8.93
C GLU A 31 1.85 -11.58 7.70
N ASP A 32 2.23 -12.84 7.90
CA ASP A 32 2.48 -13.77 6.82
C ASP A 32 1.16 -14.38 6.34
N LEU A 33 1.01 -14.48 5.02
CA LEU A 33 -0.19 -15.03 4.38
C LEU A 33 0.09 -16.46 3.92
N PHE A 34 -0.77 -17.39 4.29
CA PHE A 34 -0.71 -18.76 3.81
C PHE A 34 -1.39 -18.90 2.43
N PRO A 35 -0.82 -19.65 1.47
CA PRO A 35 0.46 -20.36 1.52
C PRO A 35 1.68 -19.50 1.16
N THR A 36 1.49 -18.31 0.60
CA THR A 36 2.57 -17.38 0.27
C THR A 36 2.10 -15.93 0.32
N GLY A 37 3.00 -15.05 0.73
CA GLY A 37 2.79 -13.62 0.75
C GLY A 37 2.92 -13.04 2.15
N THR A 38 2.81 -11.73 2.22
CA THR A 38 2.82 -10.97 3.46
C THR A 38 1.90 -9.78 3.29
N ARG A 39 1.37 -9.27 4.39
CA ARG A 39 0.73 -7.96 4.43
C ARG A 39 1.20 -7.19 5.64
N ILE A 40 1.15 -5.88 5.51
CA ILE A 40 1.27 -4.94 6.62
C ILE A 40 -0.10 -4.31 6.87
N ILE A 41 -0.48 -4.23 8.14
CA ILE A 41 -1.70 -3.58 8.60
C ILE A 41 -1.27 -2.34 9.39
N LEU A 42 -1.82 -1.20 8.99
CA LEU A 42 -1.63 0.07 9.67
C LEU A 42 -2.88 0.38 10.46
N GLU A 43 -2.90 0.06 11.76
CA GLU A 43 -4.05 0.40 12.61
C GLU A 43 -4.27 1.91 12.68
N LYS A 44 -3.17 2.68 12.73
CA LYS A 44 -3.19 4.14 12.70
C LYS A 44 -1.95 4.70 12.00
N ALA A 45 -2.15 5.47 10.94
CA ALA A 45 -1.09 6.24 10.28
C ALA A 45 -1.05 7.66 10.85
N LEU A 46 0.00 7.98 11.62
CA LEU A 46 0.18 9.29 12.25
C LEU A 46 1.08 10.24 11.44
N THR A 47 2.01 9.67 10.68
CA THR A 47 3.00 10.41 9.91
C THR A 47 3.11 9.77 8.54
N SER A 48 3.32 10.58 7.51
CA SER A 48 3.64 10.09 6.18
C SER A 48 4.94 9.29 6.21
N ALA A 49 5.00 8.17 5.50
CA ALA A 49 6.15 7.28 5.51
C ALA A 49 6.22 6.41 4.25
N ASN A 50 7.43 5.96 3.93
CA ASN A 50 7.65 4.92 2.92
C ASN A 50 7.56 3.53 3.56
N TYR A 51 6.64 2.71 3.07
CA TYR A 51 6.53 1.30 3.44
C TYR A 51 7.07 0.45 2.31
N THR A 52 8.05 -0.39 2.62
CA THR A 52 8.75 -1.18 1.62
C THR A 52 8.69 -2.66 1.96
N CYS A 53 8.16 -3.44 1.03
CA CYS A 53 8.20 -4.90 1.08
C CYS A 53 9.44 -5.39 0.33
N ILE A 54 10.20 -6.28 0.95
CA ILE A 54 11.32 -6.99 0.35
C ILE A 54 10.96 -8.47 0.33
N VAL A 55 10.95 -9.05 -0.86
CA VAL A 55 10.78 -10.48 -1.07
C VAL A 55 12.16 -11.08 -1.30
N HIS A 56 12.59 -11.95 -0.40
CA HIS A 56 13.84 -12.70 -0.51
C HIS A 56 13.55 -14.07 -1.12
N ALA A 57 14.09 -14.33 -2.31
CA ALA A 57 14.14 -15.65 -2.92
C ALA A 57 15.59 -16.20 -2.86
N PRO A 58 15.83 -17.51 -3.09
CA PRO A 58 17.17 -18.09 -3.02
C PRO A 58 18.23 -17.38 -3.89
N SER A 59 17.82 -16.89 -5.06
CA SER A 59 18.72 -16.31 -6.05
C SER A 59 18.72 -14.79 -6.09
N VAL A 60 17.64 -14.14 -5.64
CA VAL A 60 17.47 -12.69 -5.78
C VAL A 60 16.46 -12.17 -4.76
N SER A 61 16.67 -10.94 -4.31
CA SER A 61 15.65 -10.19 -3.57
C SER A 61 15.02 -9.13 -4.45
N LYS A 62 13.69 -8.99 -4.38
CA LYS A 62 12.94 -7.91 -5.03
C LYS A 62 12.38 -6.97 -3.97
N ARG A 63 12.29 -5.69 -4.33
CA ARG A 63 11.78 -4.63 -3.45
C ARG A 63 10.63 -3.92 -4.14
N ASP A 64 9.58 -3.61 -3.37
CA ASP A 64 8.50 -2.73 -3.80
C ASP A 64 8.13 -1.75 -2.68
N THR A 65 7.91 -0.48 -3.02
CA THR A 65 7.74 0.62 -2.06
C THR A 65 6.45 1.38 -2.34
N SER A 66 5.66 1.59 -1.29
CA SER A 66 4.48 2.43 -1.29
C SER A 66 4.66 3.59 -0.31
N TYR A 67 4.37 4.81 -0.77
CA TYR A 67 4.35 6.00 0.08
C TYR A 67 2.94 6.28 0.58
N ILE A 68 2.79 6.44 1.89
CA ILE A 68 1.52 6.82 2.51
C ILE A 68 1.62 8.27 2.96
N THR A 69 0.66 9.08 2.50
CA THR A 69 0.54 10.49 2.87
C THR A 69 -0.49 10.65 3.99
N VAL A 70 -0.08 11.22 5.11
CA VAL A 70 -0.96 11.70 6.18
C VAL A 70 -1.11 13.21 6.02
N LEU A 71 -2.34 13.68 5.86
CA LEU A 71 -2.66 15.09 5.65
C LEU A 71 -3.08 15.74 6.97
N ASN A 72 -2.58 16.95 7.22
CA ASN A 72 -3.14 17.82 8.25
C ASN A 72 -4.38 18.58 7.74
N ALA A 73 -5.06 19.31 8.62
CA ALA A 73 -6.30 20.01 8.29
C ALA A 73 -6.15 21.06 7.18
N LYS A 74 -5.00 21.72 7.07
CA LYS A 74 -4.73 22.70 6.02
C LYS A 74 -4.49 22.01 4.68
N GLU A 75 -3.67 20.96 4.66
CA GLU A 75 -3.37 20.22 3.44
C GLU A 75 -4.61 19.52 2.88
N MET A 76 -5.51 19.07 3.76
CA MET A 76 -6.79 18.49 3.38
C MET A 76 -7.65 19.47 2.57
N SER A 77 -7.63 20.77 2.90
CA SER A 77 -8.46 21.78 2.24
C SER A 77 -7.83 22.42 1.01
N SER A 78 -6.49 22.42 0.88
CA SER A 78 -5.80 23.12 -0.22
C SER A 78 -5.14 22.22 -1.26
N SER A 79 -4.93 20.93 -0.96
CA SER A 79 -4.04 20.07 -1.75
C SER A 79 -4.58 18.65 -1.92
N THR A 80 -5.90 18.54 -2.11
CA THR A 80 -6.58 17.27 -2.36
C THR A 80 -7.51 17.33 -3.56
N CYS A 81 -7.69 16.18 -4.20
CA CYS A 81 -8.83 15.94 -5.07
C CYS A 81 -10.00 15.48 -4.19
N SER A 82 -11.15 16.13 -4.35
CA SER A 82 -12.34 15.82 -3.55
C SER A 82 -12.84 14.39 -3.80
N ALA A 83 -13.60 13.87 -2.83
CA ALA A 83 -14.36 12.66 -3.04
C ALA A 83 -15.42 12.88 -4.14
N GLU A 84 -15.62 11.87 -4.99
CA GLU A 84 -16.51 11.97 -6.14
C GLU A 84 -17.08 10.60 -6.48
N ASN A 85 -18.31 10.55 -6.97
CA ASN A 85 -18.88 9.35 -7.59
C ASN A 85 -18.83 9.49 -9.11
N SER A 86 -18.00 8.71 -9.79
CA SER A 86 -17.95 8.70 -11.25
C SER A 86 -17.63 7.30 -11.77
N HIS A 87 -18.17 6.97 -12.95
CA HIS A 87 -17.99 5.65 -13.60
C HIS A 87 -18.33 4.45 -12.70
N GLY A 88 -19.32 4.61 -11.79
CA GLY A 88 -19.72 3.56 -10.86
C GLY A 88 -18.74 3.32 -9.70
N ILE A 89 -17.79 4.24 -9.48
CA ILE A 89 -16.76 4.15 -8.45
C ILE A 89 -16.93 5.31 -7.47
N HIS A 90 -16.83 5.01 -6.18
CA HIS A 90 -16.76 6.02 -5.12
C HIS A 90 -15.30 6.38 -4.85
N TRP A 91 -14.81 7.43 -5.50
CA TRP A 91 -13.46 7.93 -5.28
C TRP A 91 -13.34 8.66 -3.96
N LYS A 92 -12.29 8.35 -3.21
CA LYS A 92 -11.99 8.95 -1.90
C LYS A 92 -11.22 10.26 -2.07
N ILE A 93 -11.23 11.09 -1.03
CA ILE A 93 -10.34 12.25 -0.96
C ILE A 93 -8.90 11.76 -1.13
N THR A 94 -8.16 12.38 -2.07
CA THR A 94 -6.82 11.93 -2.46
C THR A 94 -5.85 13.10 -2.38
N ALA A 95 -4.71 12.92 -1.73
CA ALA A 95 -3.65 13.93 -1.70
C ALA A 95 -3.12 14.25 -3.11
N SER A 96 -2.74 15.50 -3.37
CA SER A 96 -2.07 15.87 -4.61
C SER A 96 -0.79 15.05 -4.80
N GLY A 97 -0.60 14.53 -6.01
CA GLY A 97 0.51 13.64 -6.35
C GLY A 97 0.31 12.17 -5.94
N ALA A 98 -0.77 11.84 -5.22
CA ALA A 98 -1.12 10.47 -4.86
C ALA A 98 -2.17 9.88 -5.82
N ARG A 99 -2.41 8.57 -5.67
CA ARG A 99 -3.43 7.85 -6.42
C ARG A 99 -4.41 7.14 -5.51
N ASP A 100 -5.69 7.22 -5.85
CA ASP A 100 -6.72 6.35 -5.26
C ASP A 100 -6.88 5.11 -6.14
N ILE A 101 -6.87 3.93 -5.54
CA ILE A 101 -7.01 2.64 -6.22
C ILE A 101 -8.28 1.99 -5.70
N GLN A 102 -9.20 1.68 -6.61
CA GLN A 102 -10.46 1.01 -6.29
C GLN A 102 -10.58 -0.27 -7.11
N ASN A 103 -11.40 -1.21 -6.63
CA ASN A 103 -11.81 -2.34 -7.44
C ASN A 103 -12.62 -1.85 -8.63
N CYS A 104 -12.51 -2.55 -9.76
CA CYS A 104 -13.39 -2.31 -10.89
C CYS A 104 -14.87 -2.45 -10.48
N PRO A 105 -15.78 -1.62 -11.04
CA PRO A 105 -17.21 -1.72 -10.79
C PRO A 105 -17.79 -3.04 -11.32
N SER A 106 -19.02 -3.36 -10.90
CA SER A 106 -19.72 -4.58 -11.33
C SER A 106 -19.70 -4.77 -12.84
N GLY A 107 -19.37 -5.98 -13.29
CA GLY A 107 -19.24 -6.33 -14.72
C GLY A 107 -17.82 -6.23 -15.28
N TYR A 108 -16.86 -5.72 -14.51
CA TYR A 108 -15.45 -5.63 -14.88
C TYR A 108 -14.56 -6.31 -13.83
N THR A 109 -13.31 -6.62 -14.18
CA THR A 109 -12.31 -7.25 -13.29
C THR A 109 -11.06 -6.40 -13.17
N GLY A 110 -10.34 -6.55 -12.05
CA GLY A 110 -9.09 -5.82 -11.78
C GLY A 110 -9.29 -4.54 -10.97
N TYR A 111 -8.41 -3.56 -11.22
CA TYR A 111 -8.35 -2.31 -10.47
C TYR A 111 -8.39 -1.10 -11.40
N VAL A 112 -9.02 -0.03 -10.92
CA VAL A 112 -9.05 1.30 -11.52
C VAL A 112 -8.34 2.27 -10.60
N HIS A 113 -7.68 3.27 -11.19
CA HIS A 113 -6.93 4.26 -10.42
C HIS A 113 -7.25 5.69 -10.87
N ARG A 114 -7.31 6.60 -9.89
CA ARG A 114 -7.42 8.05 -10.11
C ARG A 114 -6.18 8.72 -9.56
N TYR A 115 -5.40 9.34 -10.44
CA TYR A 115 -4.27 10.15 -10.03
C TYR A 115 -4.74 11.57 -9.71
N CYS A 116 -4.30 12.12 -8.58
CA CYS A 116 -4.70 13.45 -8.17
C CYS A 116 -3.65 14.49 -8.56
N ILE A 117 -4.08 15.52 -9.29
CA ILE A 117 -3.28 16.70 -9.61
C ILE A 117 -4.10 17.93 -9.24
N VAL A 118 -3.66 18.66 -8.21
CA VAL A 118 -4.21 19.99 -7.91
C VAL A 118 -3.29 21.01 -8.58
N GLY A 119 -3.86 21.86 -9.44
CA GLY A 119 -3.12 22.89 -10.17
C GLY A 119 -2.38 23.83 -9.22
N SER A 120 -1.13 24.16 -9.56
CA SER A 120 -0.28 25.15 -8.89
C SER A 120 -0.78 26.57 -9.11
#